data_AF-A0A6M0FCQ4-F1
#
_entry.id   AF-A0A6M0FCQ4-F1
#
_cell.length_a   1.000
_cell.length_b   1.000
_cell.length_c   1.000
_cell.angle_alpha   90.00
_cell.angle_beta   90.00
_cell.angle_gamma   90.00
#
_symmetry.space_group_name_H-M   'P 1'
#
loop_
_entity.id
_entity.type
_entity.pdbx_description
1 polymer ?
#
loop_
_entity_poly.entity_id
_entity_poly.type
_entity_poly.pdbx_seq_one_letter_code
_entity_poly.pdbx_strand_id
1 'polypeptide(L)'
;MNHQNLKLSRRNFLKITALASLFASISSHYIFTYPAVRKELDSTEEWSSNHLFLQGINAPVFKEVDVNNLKITGEIPSDLSGIYMRNGPNSFLKPSTYNYPLEGDGMIHAVYFKDGKVSYRNRWILTDSLLQDMKGEKPIFPESNMRNYANTNVISCGDNILALFEAGLPYKITPELETLGEYNFGGKVQEAMTAHPRFDPKTGELHFFRYSFIALPYLIYYVANSQGKIVKEVPIELPEPALLHDSVITEII
;
A
#
# COMPACT_ATOMS: atom_id res chain seq x y z
N MET A 1 20.79 0.20 -55.19
CA MET A 1 20.31 -0.14 -53.84
C MET A 1 19.58 1.07 -53.29
N ASN A 2 18.25 0.96 -53.16
CA ASN A 2 17.35 2.08 -52.86
C ASN A 2 17.41 2.45 -51.37
N HIS A 3 17.94 3.64 -51.05
CA HIS A 3 17.67 4.30 -49.76
C HIS A 3 16.31 5.02 -49.86
N GLN A 4 15.25 4.38 -49.36
CA GLN A 4 13.99 5.07 -49.12
C GLN A 4 14.12 5.93 -47.86
N ASN A 5 14.18 7.25 -48.05
CA ASN A 5 14.01 8.22 -46.97
C ASN A 5 12.56 8.15 -46.46
N LEU A 6 12.37 7.54 -45.29
CA LEU A 6 11.10 7.55 -44.55
C LEU A 6 10.79 8.99 -44.12
N LYS A 7 9.99 9.72 -44.93
CA LYS A 7 9.38 10.99 -44.52
C LYS A 7 8.28 10.71 -43.50
N LEU A 8 8.62 10.75 -42.22
CA LEU A 8 7.65 10.75 -41.13
C LEU A 8 6.86 12.06 -41.14
N SER A 9 5.53 11.97 -41.31
CA SER A 9 4.66 13.14 -41.22
C SER A 9 4.60 13.65 -39.77
N ARG A 10 4.39 14.96 -39.59
CA ARG A 10 4.27 15.60 -38.26
C ARG A 10 3.19 14.94 -37.38
N ARG A 11 2.13 14.41 -38.00
CA ARG A 11 1.06 13.66 -37.33
C ARG A 11 1.51 12.27 -36.87
N ASN A 12 2.35 11.59 -37.65
CA ASN A 12 2.92 10.29 -37.27
C ASN A 12 3.98 10.46 -36.19
N PHE A 13 4.80 11.52 -36.26
CA PHE A 13 5.74 11.88 -35.21
C PHE A 13 5.02 12.08 -33.88
N LEU A 14 3.96 12.92 -33.84
CA LEU A 14 3.19 13.18 -32.63
C LEU A 14 2.49 11.94 -32.05
N LYS A 15 1.99 11.02 -32.89
CA LYS A 15 1.44 9.74 -32.41
C LYS A 15 2.51 8.84 -31.80
N ILE A 16 3.70 8.80 -32.40
CA ILE A 16 4.84 8.03 -31.88
C ILE A 16 5.34 8.66 -30.58
N THR A 17 5.39 9.99 -30.46
CA THR A 17 5.79 10.65 -29.20
C THR A 17 4.75 10.45 -28.10
N ALA A 18 3.45 10.50 -28.41
CA ALA A 18 2.39 10.24 -27.44
C ALA A 18 2.41 8.79 -26.92
N LEU A 19 2.67 7.81 -27.79
CA LEU A 19 2.91 6.41 -27.37
C LEU A 19 4.21 6.27 -26.58
N ALA A 20 5.30 6.91 -27.01
CA ALA A 20 6.59 6.85 -26.32
C ALA A 20 6.53 7.50 -24.92
N SER A 21 5.76 8.57 -24.73
CA SER A 21 5.52 9.15 -23.41
C SER A 21 4.68 8.26 -22.50
N LEU A 22 3.76 7.45 -23.05
CA LEU A 22 3.03 6.44 -22.29
C LEU A 22 3.93 5.27 -21.85
N PHE A 23 4.98 4.95 -22.62
CA PHE A 23 5.95 3.89 -22.26
C PHE A 23 7.12 4.41 -21.42
N ALA A 24 7.51 5.67 -21.57
CA ALA A 24 8.57 6.31 -20.79
C ALA A 24 8.13 6.65 -19.36
N SER A 25 6.82 6.71 -19.07
CA SER A 25 6.31 6.74 -17.70
C SER A 25 6.25 5.35 -17.04
N ILE A 26 6.52 4.27 -17.78
CA ILE A 26 6.38 2.88 -17.31
C ILE A 26 7.72 2.13 -17.24
N SER A 27 8.83 2.70 -17.70
CA SER A 27 10.14 2.01 -17.66
C SER A 27 11.18 2.86 -16.92
N SER A 28 11.61 2.45 -15.74
CA SER A 28 12.79 1.58 -15.74
C SER A 28 13.02 0.74 -14.47
N HIS A 29 12.02 0.50 -13.60
CA HIS A 29 12.15 -0.46 -12.47
C HIS A 29 10.91 -1.35 -12.18
N TYR A 30 9.79 -1.24 -12.91
CA TYR A 30 8.50 -1.79 -12.46
C TYR A 30 7.95 -3.00 -13.26
N ILE A 31 8.67 -3.53 -14.25
CA ILE A 31 8.02 -4.40 -15.27
C ILE A 31 8.12 -5.92 -14.99
N PHE A 32 8.90 -6.42 -14.03
CA PHE A 32 9.21 -7.87 -14.04
C PHE A 32 8.78 -8.77 -12.88
N THR A 33 8.01 -8.34 -11.87
CA THR A 33 7.74 -9.24 -10.72
C THR A 33 6.31 -9.32 -10.20
N TYR A 34 5.52 -8.26 -10.19
CA TYR A 34 4.22 -8.30 -9.48
C TYR A 34 3.06 -9.04 -10.20
N PRO A 35 2.78 -8.80 -11.50
CA PRO A 35 1.61 -9.42 -12.14
C PRO A 35 1.76 -10.94 -12.37
N ALA A 36 2.99 -11.42 -12.53
CA ALA A 36 3.27 -12.83 -12.79
C ALA A 36 3.12 -13.69 -11.53
N VAL A 37 3.58 -13.19 -10.38
CA VAL A 37 3.48 -13.88 -9.08
C VAL A 37 2.02 -14.01 -8.61
N ARG A 38 1.20 -12.98 -8.85
CA ARG A 38 -0.24 -12.97 -8.50
C ARG A 38 -1.02 -14.13 -9.10
N LYS A 39 -0.69 -14.57 -10.31
CA LYS A 39 -1.47 -15.59 -11.04
C LYS A 39 -1.36 -17.00 -10.44
N GLU A 40 -0.47 -17.20 -9.47
CA GLU A 40 -0.25 -18.47 -8.77
C GLU A 40 -0.68 -18.41 -7.28
N LEU A 41 -1.15 -17.27 -6.79
CA LEU A 41 -1.40 -16.99 -5.36
C LEU A 41 -2.89 -16.97 -4.99
N ASP A 42 -3.63 -18.04 -5.27
CA ASP A 42 -5.03 -18.12 -4.83
C ASP A 42 -5.17 -18.48 -3.33
N SER A 43 -4.16 -19.13 -2.75
CA SER A 43 -4.20 -19.61 -1.37
C SER A 43 -2.84 -19.93 -0.77
N THR A 44 -2.78 -19.98 0.57
CA THR A 44 -1.69 -20.56 1.34
C THR A 44 -2.03 -21.95 1.86
N GLU A 45 -1.02 -22.71 2.27
CA GLU A 45 -1.25 -23.90 3.08
C GLU A 45 -1.92 -23.50 4.40
N GLU A 46 -3.05 -24.14 4.72
CA GLU A 46 -3.75 -23.89 5.97
C GLU A 46 -2.90 -24.41 7.15
N TRP A 47 -2.79 -23.60 8.19
CA TRP A 47 -2.03 -23.94 9.38
C TRP A 47 -2.76 -23.52 10.66
N SER A 48 -2.38 -24.12 11.77
CA SER A 48 -2.93 -23.78 13.08
C SER A 48 -1.82 -23.38 14.06
N SER A 49 -2.18 -22.54 15.02
CA SER A 49 -1.29 -22.06 16.08
C SER A 49 -2.00 -22.19 17.42
N ASN A 50 -1.22 -22.36 18.50
CA ASN A 50 -1.71 -22.25 19.87
C ASN A 50 -1.68 -20.81 20.41
N HIS A 51 -1.25 -19.86 19.59
CA HIS A 51 -1.15 -18.45 19.95
C HIS A 51 -2.53 -17.78 19.96
N LEU A 52 -2.87 -17.06 21.04
CA LEU A 52 -4.18 -16.43 21.24
C LEU A 52 -4.61 -15.52 20.07
N PHE A 53 -3.65 -14.80 19.49
CA PHE A 53 -3.89 -13.87 18.38
C PHE A 53 -3.76 -14.50 16.99
N LEU A 54 -3.75 -15.83 16.89
CA LEU A 54 -3.73 -16.58 15.62
C LEU A 54 -4.80 -17.70 15.63
N GLN A 55 -5.88 -17.51 16.38
CA GLN A 55 -6.97 -18.46 16.56
C GLN A 55 -8.34 -17.79 16.51
N GLY A 56 -9.38 -18.58 16.23
CA GLY A 56 -10.76 -18.13 16.25
C GLY A 56 -10.98 -16.94 15.33
N ILE A 57 -11.47 -15.82 15.88
CA ILE A 57 -11.68 -14.58 15.10
C ILE A 57 -10.38 -13.90 14.64
N ASN A 58 -9.24 -14.28 15.21
CA ASN A 58 -7.90 -13.81 14.83
C ASN A 58 -7.16 -14.85 13.98
N ALA A 59 -7.81 -15.95 13.58
CA ALA A 59 -7.19 -16.91 12.68
C ALA A 59 -6.91 -16.25 11.32
N PRO A 60 -5.77 -16.56 10.68
CA PRO A 60 -5.48 -16.05 9.35
C PRO A 60 -6.50 -16.56 8.32
N VAL A 61 -6.75 -15.72 7.32
CA VAL A 61 -7.47 -16.06 6.09
C VAL A 61 -6.47 -16.61 5.10
N PHE A 62 -6.67 -17.87 4.68
CA PHE A 62 -5.73 -18.58 3.81
C PHE A 62 -6.02 -18.47 2.32
N LYS A 63 -7.07 -17.74 1.90
CA LYS A 63 -7.50 -17.68 0.50
C LYS A 63 -7.73 -16.25 0.05
N GLU A 64 -7.21 -15.90 -1.12
CA GLU A 64 -7.67 -14.74 -1.86
C GLU A 64 -8.92 -15.14 -2.64
N VAL A 65 -9.96 -14.30 -2.63
CA VAL A 65 -11.20 -14.58 -3.35
C VAL A 65 -11.74 -13.37 -4.08
N ASP A 66 -12.52 -13.64 -5.11
CA ASP A 66 -13.38 -12.70 -5.82
C ASP A 66 -14.82 -13.15 -5.67
N VAL A 67 -15.61 -12.38 -4.93
CA VAL A 67 -17.03 -12.69 -4.75
C VAL A 67 -17.85 -11.60 -5.40
N ASN A 68 -18.32 -11.90 -6.61
CA ASN A 68 -19.24 -11.05 -7.34
C ASN A 68 -20.67 -11.28 -6.82
N ASN A 69 -21.47 -10.21 -6.75
CA ASN A 69 -22.90 -10.26 -6.37
C ASN A 69 -23.15 -10.90 -4.99
N LEU A 70 -22.71 -10.24 -3.93
CA LEU A 70 -23.00 -10.67 -2.56
C LEU A 70 -24.50 -10.76 -2.30
N LYS A 71 -24.89 -11.69 -1.43
CA LYS A 71 -26.27 -11.80 -0.94
C LYS A 71 -26.59 -10.57 -0.07
N ILE A 72 -27.64 -9.85 -0.42
CA ILE A 72 -28.10 -8.66 0.30
C ILE A 72 -29.39 -9.01 1.06
N THR A 73 -29.49 -8.55 2.31
CA THR A 73 -30.75 -8.52 3.08
C THR A 73 -31.11 -7.06 3.32
N GLY A 74 -32.30 -6.63 2.89
CA GLY A 74 -32.67 -5.21 2.82
C GLY A 74 -32.32 -4.59 1.45
N GLU A 75 -32.04 -3.29 1.44
CA GLU A 75 -31.74 -2.53 0.23
C GLU A 75 -30.45 -1.71 0.40
N ILE A 76 -29.58 -1.75 -0.61
CA ILE A 76 -28.39 -0.89 -0.67
C ILE A 76 -28.77 0.39 -1.43
N PRO A 77 -28.54 1.59 -0.87
CA PRO A 77 -28.83 2.85 -1.56
C PRO A 77 -28.15 2.90 -2.93
N SER A 78 -28.92 3.22 -3.97
CA SER A 78 -28.42 3.22 -5.35
C SER A 78 -27.42 4.35 -5.63
N ASP A 79 -27.42 5.40 -4.80
CA ASP A 79 -26.48 6.52 -4.82
C ASP A 79 -25.18 6.24 -4.05
N LEU A 80 -25.11 5.15 -3.27
CA LEU A 80 -23.87 4.71 -2.65
C LEU A 80 -22.96 4.05 -3.69
N SER A 81 -21.85 4.73 -4.00
CA SER A 81 -20.84 4.28 -4.96
C SER A 81 -19.45 4.49 -4.39
N GLY A 82 -18.63 3.45 -4.39
CA GLY A 82 -17.28 3.52 -3.86
C GLY A 82 -16.76 2.19 -3.34
N ILE A 83 -15.69 2.24 -2.56
CA ILE A 83 -15.01 1.07 -2.02
C ILE A 83 -14.79 1.30 -0.53
N TYR A 84 -15.25 0.37 0.29
CA TYR A 84 -14.82 0.26 1.67
C TYR A 84 -13.63 -0.69 1.75
N MET A 85 -12.48 -0.20 2.17
CA MET A 85 -11.28 -1.01 2.35
C MET A 85 -10.89 -1.07 3.82
N ARG A 86 -10.50 -2.26 4.28
CA ARG A 86 -9.94 -2.50 5.61
C ARG A 86 -8.63 -3.26 5.46
N ASN A 87 -7.59 -2.78 6.13
CA ASN A 87 -6.32 -3.48 6.26
C ASN A 87 -6.26 -4.25 7.59
N GLY A 88 -5.36 -5.22 7.68
CA GLY A 88 -5.06 -5.92 8.91
C GLY A 88 -3.95 -6.96 8.75
N PRO A 89 -3.35 -7.40 9.87
CA PRO A 89 -2.37 -8.47 9.88
C PRO A 89 -3.01 -9.82 9.53
N ASN A 90 -2.40 -10.54 8.59
CA ASN A 90 -2.84 -11.84 8.10
C ASN A 90 -1.62 -12.66 7.62
N SER A 91 -0.93 -13.29 8.56
CA SER A 91 0.29 -14.08 8.31
C SER A 91 0.10 -15.11 7.18
N PHE A 92 0.94 -15.02 6.15
CA PHE A 92 0.92 -15.94 5.01
C PHE A 92 1.47 -17.32 5.40
N LEU A 93 2.67 -17.35 5.98
CA LEU A 93 3.27 -18.56 6.57
C LEU A 93 2.98 -18.64 8.07
N LYS A 94 3.02 -19.86 8.61
CA LYS A 94 2.95 -20.08 10.05
C LYS A 94 4.17 -19.45 10.73
N PRO A 95 3.99 -18.44 11.60
CA PRO A 95 5.11 -17.84 12.28
C PRO A 95 5.58 -18.72 13.46
N SER A 96 6.88 -18.70 13.75
CA SER A 96 7.45 -19.36 14.93
C SER A 96 7.16 -18.58 16.22
N THR A 97 7.12 -17.26 16.13
CA THR A 97 6.74 -16.30 17.18
C THR A 97 5.81 -15.25 16.59
N TYR A 98 4.92 -14.65 17.39
CA TYR A 98 3.97 -13.66 16.89
C TYR A 98 3.78 -12.49 17.86
N ASN A 99 4.31 -11.32 17.50
CA ASN A 99 4.22 -10.10 18.28
C ASN A 99 2.97 -9.29 17.87
N TYR A 100 1.84 -9.61 18.48
CA TYR A 100 0.60 -8.85 18.31
C TYR A 100 0.72 -7.44 18.92
N PRO A 101 0.19 -6.38 18.28
CA PRO A 101 -0.54 -6.34 17.01
C PRO A 101 0.35 -6.03 15.77
N LEU A 102 1.67 -6.02 15.93
CA LEU A 102 2.60 -5.47 14.93
C LEU A 102 2.85 -6.43 13.76
N GLU A 103 2.93 -7.73 14.04
CA GLU A 103 3.33 -8.74 13.06
C GLU A 103 2.15 -9.30 12.25
N GLY A 104 2.48 -9.83 11.07
CA GLY A 104 1.53 -10.48 10.15
C GLY A 104 1.38 -9.69 8.86
N ASP A 105 1.49 -10.37 7.73
CA ASP A 105 1.44 -9.75 6.40
C ASP A 105 0.13 -8.99 6.18
N GLY A 106 0.20 -7.81 5.57
CA GLY A 106 -0.99 -7.02 5.33
C GLY A 106 -1.92 -7.70 4.33
N MET A 107 -3.20 -7.85 4.70
CA MET A 107 -4.27 -8.25 3.80
C MET A 107 -5.35 -7.17 3.76
N ILE A 108 -5.63 -6.68 2.56
CA ILE A 108 -6.74 -5.76 2.32
C ILE A 108 -8.00 -6.58 2.05
N HIS A 109 -9.07 -6.25 2.77
CA HIS A 109 -10.44 -6.65 2.49
C HIS A 109 -11.19 -5.45 1.90
N ALA A 110 -11.75 -5.60 0.70
CA ALA A 110 -12.47 -4.56 0.00
C ALA A 110 -13.91 -4.99 -0.31
N VAL A 111 -14.85 -4.08 -0.05
CA VAL A 111 -16.25 -4.19 -0.43
C VAL A 111 -16.58 -3.06 -1.40
N TYR A 112 -17.03 -3.41 -2.59
CA TYR A 112 -17.32 -2.47 -3.68
C TYR A 112 -18.82 -2.24 -3.78
N PHE A 113 -19.23 -0.99 -3.86
CA PHE A 113 -20.62 -0.57 -3.98
C PHE A 113 -20.82 0.14 -5.31
N LYS A 114 -21.83 -0.27 -6.08
CA LYS A 114 -22.23 0.39 -7.32
C LYS A 114 -23.65 0.00 -7.74
N ASP A 115 -24.50 1.00 -8.00
CA ASP A 115 -25.86 0.80 -8.54
C ASP A 115 -26.69 -0.22 -7.72
N GLY A 116 -26.61 -0.13 -6.39
CA GLY A 116 -27.29 -1.07 -5.45
C GLY A 116 -26.69 -2.49 -5.40
N LYS A 117 -25.58 -2.75 -6.09
CA LYS A 117 -24.87 -4.03 -6.09
C LYS A 117 -23.62 -3.95 -5.22
N VAL A 118 -23.26 -5.11 -4.66
CA VAL A 118 -22.08 -5.26 -3.80
C VAL A 118 -21.23 -6.45 -4.26
N SER A 119 -19.92 -6.25 -4.31
CA SER A 119 -18.92 -7.32 -4.49
C SER A 119 -17.83 -7.24 -3.43
N TYR A 120 -17.09 -8.32 -3.24
CA TYR A 120 -16.01 -8.42 -2.27
C TYR A 120 -14.73 -8.99 -2.90
N ARG A 121 -13.59 -8.49 -2.44
CA ARG A 121 -12.27 -9.01 -2.77
C ARG A 121 -11.35 -8.91 -1.54
N ASN A 122 -10.48 -9.89 -1.35
CA ASN A 122 -9.34 -9.76 -0.44
C ASN A 122 -8.03 -10.12 -1.12
N ARG A 123 -6.96 -9.43 -0.74
CA ARG A 123 -5.61 -9.66 -1.28
C ARG A 123 -4.54 -9.39 -0.24
N TRP A 124 -3.51 -10.22 -0.21
CA TRP A 124 -2.26 -9.87 0.44
C TRP A 124 -1.61 -8.68 -0.29
N ILE A 125 -0.98 -7.82 0.48
CA ILE A 125 -0.07 -6.81 -0.04
C ILE A 125 1.26 -7.51 -0.26
N LEU A 126 1.68 -7.59 -1.52
CA LEU A 126 2.91 -8.26 -1.90
C LEU A 126 4.11 -7.37 -1.53
N THR A 127 4.47 -7.33 -0.26
CA THR A 127 5.69 -6.63 0.16
C THR A 127 6.92 -7.42 -0.25
N ASP A 128 8.08 -6.76 -0.37
CA ASP A 128 9.32 -7.45 -0.71
C ASP A 128 9.65 -8.59 0.27
N SER A 129 9.25 -8.43 1.55
CA SER A 129 9.41 -9.48 2.57
C SER A 129 8.48 -10.68 2.35
N LEU A 130 7.22 -10.44 1.99
CA LEU A 130 6.27 -11.51 1.68
C LEU A 130 6.67 -12.25 0.40
N LEU A 131 7.14 -11.53 -0.61
CA LEU A 131 7.62 -12.13 -1.85
C LEU A 131 8.85 -13.03 -1.63
N GLN A 132 9.73 -12.69 -0.68
CA GLN A 132 10.85 -13.57 -0.29
C GLN A 132 10.33 -14.84 0.39
N ASP A 133 9.42 -14.70 1.35
CA ASP A 133 8.80 -15.83 2.06
C ASP A 133 8.12 -16.80 1.07
N MET A 134 7.37 -16.27 0.10
CA MET A 134 6.69 -17.06 -0.93
C MET A 134 7.66 -17.87 -1.81
N LYS A 135 8.88 -17.37 -2.02
CA LYS A 135 9.93 -18.08 -2.79
C LYS A 135 10.72 -19.07 -1.94
N GLY A 136 10.47 -19.14 -0.62
CA GLY A 136 11.30 -19.90 0.32
C GLY A 136 12.72 -19.36 0.41
N GLU A 137 12.93 -18.08 0.08
CA GLU A 137 14.24 -17.44 0.17
C GLU A 137 14.55 -17.12 1.63
N LYS A 138 15.84 -17.18 2.00
CA LYS A 138 16.26 -16.68 3.31
C LYS A 138 16.13 -15.14 3.30
N PRO A 139 15.79 -14.51 4.44
CA PRO A 139 15.74 -13.06 4.53
C PRO A 139 17.03 -12.44 3.99
N ILE A 140 16.90 -11.54 3.01
CA ILE A 140 18.05 -10.87 2.39
C ILE A 140 18.72 -9.91 3.38
N PHE A 141 17.96 -9.44 4.37
CA PHE A 141 18.45 -8.52 5.38
C PHE A 141 18.75 -9.24 6.70
N PRO A 142 19.84 -8.89 7.40
CA PRO A 142 19.97 -9.24 8.81
C PRO A 142 18.76 -8.71 9.58
N GLU A 143 18.48 -9.30 10.74
CA GLU A 143 17.37 -8.95 11.65
C GLU A 143 17.22 -7.45 11.96
N SER A 144 18.18 -6.60 11.56
CA SER A 144 18.20 -5.15 11.73
C SER A 144 17.31 -4.35 10.78
N ASN A 145 16.90 -4.88 9.61
CA ASN A 145 15.88 -4.18 8.79
C ASN A 145 14.51 -4.70 9.21
N MET A 146 13.77 -3.85 9.91
CA MET A 146 12.42 -4.16 10.36
C MET A 146 11.55 -4.50 9.14
N ARG A 147 10.99 -5.71 9.16
CA ARG A 147 10.12 -6.22 8.11
C ARG A 147 8.95 -5.26 7.90
N ASN A 148 8.71 -4.85 6.66
CA ASN A 148 7.55 -4.05 6.30
C ASN A 148 6.36 -4.95 6.00
N TYR A 149 5.40 -5.00 6.91
CA TYR A 149 4.18 -5.80 6.77
C TYR A 149 3.06 -5.10 5.98
N ALA A 150 3.12 -3.77 5.83
CA ALA A 150 2.04 -2.98 5.21
C ALA A 150 0.64 -3.28 5.78
N ASN A 151 0.49 -3.57 7.08
CA ASN A 151 -0.70 -4.21 7.65
C ASN A 151 -1.63 -3.30 8.50
N THR A 152 -1.25 -2.05 8.74
CA THR A 152 -1.85 -1.26 9.83
C THR A 152 -3.05 -0.45 9.36
N ASN A 153 -2.93 0.24 8.23
CA ASN A 153 -4.00 1.12 7.72
C ASN A 153 -4.01 1.15 6.19
N VAL A 154 -5.07 1.71 5.59
CA VAL A 154 -5.19 1.98 4.15
C VAL A 154 -5.83 3.35 3.94
N ILE A 155 -5.25 4.18 3.09
CA ILE A 155 -5.73 5.54 2.80
C ILE A 155 -5.73 5.82 1.30
N SER A 156 -6.47 6.85 0.89
CA SER A 156 -6.43 7.40 -0.47
C SER A 156 -5.76 8.78 -0.46
N CYS A 157 -4.67 8.97 -1.20
CA CYS A 157 -3.96 10.25 -1.31
C CYS A 157 -3.68 10.58 -2.78
N GLY A 158 -4.36 11.60 -3.32
CA GLY A 158 -4.43 11.85 -4.75
C GLY A 158 -4.96 10.63 -5.50
N ASP A 159 -4.28 10.24 -6.59
CA ASP A 159 -4.62 9.05 -7.38
C ASP A 159 -4.03 7.74 -6.80
N ASN A 160 -3.55 7.76 -5.54
CA ASN A 160 -2.90 6.62 -4.91
C ASN A 160 -3.79 6.04 -3.81
N ILE A 161 -3.87 4.71 -3.74
CA ILE A 161 -4.33 3.99 -2.56
C ILE A 161 -3.08 3.42 -1.89
N LEU A 162 -2.88 3.73 -0.62
CA LEU A 162 -1.66 3.43 0.12
C LEU A 162 -1.99 2.54 1.31
N ALA A 163 -1.37 1.36 1.37
CA ALA A 163 -1.34 0.52 2.55
C ALA A 163 -0.16 0.91 3.43
N LEU A 164 -0.43 1.15 4.71
CA LEU A 164 0.51 1.76 5.64
C LEU A 164 0.99 0.74 6.69
N PHE A 165 2.22 0.93 7.14
CA PHE A 165 2.81 0.25 8.29
C PHE A 165 3.68 1.24 9.06
N GLU A 166 3.66 1.14 10.38
CA GLU A 166 4.27 2.11 11.29
C GLU A 166 5.80 2.25 11.14
N ALA A 167 6.45 1.21 10.60
CA ALA A 167 7.89 1.07 10.54
C ALA A 167 8.45 0.93 9.11
N GLY A 168 7.68 1.31 8.09
CA GLY A 168 8.13 1.21 6.70
C GLY A 168 7.44 2.21 5.76
N LEU A 169 7.96 2.29 4.54
CA LEU A 169 7.31 3.06 3.48
C LEU A 169 5.94 2.44 3.15
N PRO A 170 4.96 3.27 2.76
CA PRO A 170 3.67 2.76 2.34
C PRO A 170 3.80 1.96 1.04
N TYR A 171 2.91 0.98 0.84
CA TYR A 171 2.78 0.26 -0.42
C TYR A 171 1.60 0.81 -1.22
N LYS A 172 1.83 1.15 -2.50
CA LYS A 172 0.77 1.57 -3.39
C LYS A 172 0.01 0.35 -3.91
N ILE A 173 -1.32 0.43 -3.91
CA ILE A 173 -2.20 -0.59 -4.48
C ILE A 173 -3.19 0.04 -5.48
N THR A 174 -3.75 -0.80 -6.35
CA THR A 174 -4.87 -0.40 -7.24
C THR A 174 -6.23 -0.57 -6.55
N PRO A 175 -7.31 0.01 -7.10
CA PRO A 175 -8.68 -0.30 -6.65
C PRO A 175 -9.01 -1.80 -6.70
N GLU A 176 -8.40 -2.54 -7.64
CA GLU A 176 -8.48 -3.99 -7.79
C GLU A 176 -7.62 -4.77 -6.79
N LEU A 177 -6.94 -4.06 -5.87
CA LEU A 177 -6.03 -4.55 -4.86
C LEU A 177 -4.74 -5.17 -5.41
N GLU A 178 -4.28 -4.75 -6.60
CA GLU A 178 -2.97 -5.13 -7.12
C GLU A 178 -1.88 -4.30 -6.44
N THR A 179 -0.81 -4.95 -5.96
CA THR A 179 0.34 -4.25 -5.36
C THR A 179 1.24 -3.67 -6.45
N LEU A 180 1.51 -2.38 -6.38
CA LEU A 180 2.37 -1.66 -7.32
C LEU A 180 3.80 -1.43 -6.79
N GLY A 181 4.02 -1.63 -5.49
CA GLY A 181 5.31 -1.47 -4.80
C GLY A 181 5.33 -0.33 -3.80
N GLU A 182 6.50 -0.08 -3.21
CA GLU A 182 6.69 1.00 -2.23
C GLU A 182 6.48 2.40 -2.84
N TYR A 183 5.95 3.30 -2.02
CA TYR A 183 5.63 4.67 -2.41
C TYR A 183 6.34 5.68 -1.49
N ASN A 184 7.30 6.40 -2.04
CA ASN A 184 8.16 7.32 -1.28
C ASN A 184 7.90 8.81 -1.61
N PHE A 185 6.70 9.12 -2.11
CA PHE A 185 6.29 10.49 -2.46
C PHE A 185 7.27 11.21 -3.42
N GLY A 186 7.78 10.48 -4.42
CA GLY A 186 8.77 11.01 -5.37
C GLY A 186 10.16 11.19 -4.76
N GLY A 187 10.54 10.30 -3.83
CA GLY A 187 11.82 10.30 -3.13
C GLY A 187 11.92 11.30 -1.97
N LYS A 188 10.82 11.95 -1.61
CA LYS A 188 10.79 12.98 -0.55
C LYS A 188 10.61 12.40 0.85
N VAL A 189 10.02 11.22 0.97
CA VAL A 189 9.87 10.50 2.24
C VAL A 189 10.82 9.31 2.20
N GLN A 190 11.61 9.14 3.25
CA GLN A 190 12.58 8.05 3.38
C GLN A 190 12.21 7.19 4.59
N GLU A 191 12.62 5.93 4.57
CA GLU A 191 12.46 4.93 5.65
C GLU A 191 11.01 4.56 6.00
N ALA A 192 10.20 5.50 6.51
CA ALA A 192 8.85 5.21 6.99
C ALA A 192 7.93 6.44 6.97
N MET A 193 6.62 6.18 7.05
CA MET A 193 5.62 7.16 7.44
C MET A 193 4.71 6.56 8.51
N THR A 194 4.09 7.39 9.34
CA THR A 194 3.05 6.95 10.29
C THR A 194 1.91 6.23 9.56
N ALA A 195 1.35 5.21 10.22
CA ALA A 195 0.12 4.55 9.77
C ALA A 195 -1.15 5.39 10.03
N HIS A 196 -1.04 6.53 10.72
CA HIS A 196 -2.17 7.37 11.12
C HIS A 196 -2.08 8.80 10.60
N PRO A 197 -2.00 9.00 9.27
CA PRO A 197 -2.00 10.34 8.70
C PRO A 197 -3.41 10.96 8.76
N ARG A 198 -3.49 12.29 8.69
CA ARG A 198 -4.74 13.06 8.81
C ARG A 198 -4.99 13.89 7.56
N PHE A 199 -6.19 13.81 7.00
CA PHE A 199 -6.64 14.70 5.94
C PHE A 199 -7.23 15.97 6.54
N ASP A 200 -6.81 17.13 6.04
CA ASP A 200 -7.54 18.37 6.24
C ASP A 200 -8.76 18.38 5.28
N PRO A 201 -10.01 18.39 5.82
CA PRO A 201 -11.21 18.36 4.99
C PRO A 201 -11.44 19.65 4.17
N LYS A 202 -10.79 20.77 4.52
CA LYS A 202 -10.94 22.05 3.80
C LYS A 202 -10.03 22.11 2.58
N THR A 203 -8.77 21.67 2.73
CA THR A 203 -7.74 21.81 1.69
C THR A 203 -7.52 20.52 0.90
N GLY A 204 -7.89 19.37 1.48
CA GLY A 204 -7.55 18.04 0.95
C GLY A 204 -6.07 17.68 1.15
N GLU A 205 -5.33 18.45 1.94
CA GLU A 205 -3.94 18.14 2.27
C GLU A 205 -3.85 16.94 3.24
N LEU A 206 -2.82 16.13 3.05
CA LEU A 206 -2.49 15.00 3.93
C LEU A 206 -1.34 15.40 4.86
N HIS A 207 -1.63 15.42 6.15
CA HIS A 207 -0.71 15.72 7.23
C HIS A 207 -0.21 14.41 7.85
N PHE A 208 1.10 14.25 7.97
CA PHE A 208 1.68 13.03 8.53
C PHE A 208 3.10 13.28 9.03
N PHE A 209 3.72 12.26 9.61
CA PHE A 209 5.09 12.34 10.10
C PHE A 209 5.84 11.02 9.88
N ARG A 210 7.18 11.10 9.94
CA ARG A 210 8.10 9.99 10.14
C ARG A 210 8.71 10.16 11.52
N TYR A 211 8.85 9.08 12.29
CA TYR A 211 9.72 9.05 13.46
C TYR A 211 10.82 8.00 13.31
N SER A 212 11.93 8.16 14.04
CA SER A 212 13.08 7.24 14.01
C SER A 212 13.61 7.00 15.42
N PHE A 213 14.01 5.76 15.70
CA PHE A 213 14.70 5.38 16.94
C PHE A 213 16.22 5.45 16.86
N ILE A 214 16.77 5.67 15.66
CA ILE A 214 18.20 5.48 15.38
C ILE A 214 18.83 6.76 14.85
N ALA A 215 18.20 7.41 13.88
CA ALA A 215 18.80 8.51 13.14
C ALA A 215 18.09 9.84 13.40
N LEU A 216 18.87 10.89 13.58
CA LEU A 216 18.37 12.27 13.56
C LEU A 216 18.01 12.71 12.13
N PRO A 217 17.01 13.58 11.96
CA PRO A 217 16.05 14.00 12.98
C PRO A 217 15.11 12.85 13.37
N TYR A 218 14.85 12.72 14.68
CA TYR A 218 13.98 11.67 15.22
C TYR A 218 12.51 11.84 14.84
N LEU A 219 12.08 13.04 14.44
CA LEU A 219 10.74 13.32 13.98
C LEU A 219 10.79 14.31 12.81
N ILE A 220 10.10 13.99 11.73
CA ILE A 220 9.88 14.90 10.61
C ILE A 220 8.39 14.96 10.33
N TYR A 221 7.84 16.16 10.34
CA TYR A 221 6.46 16.43 9.94
C TYR A 221 6.40 16.78 8.46
N TYR A 222 5.40 16.22 7.78
CA TYR A 222 5.16 16.40 6.35
C TYR A 222 3.74 16.87 6.08
N VAL A 223 3.60 17.62 4.98
CA VAL A 223 2.31 17.88 4.33
C VAL A 223 2.43 17.51 2.87
N ALA A 224 1.57 16.62 2.39
CA ALA A 224 1.34 16.38 0.97
C ALA A 224 0.07 17.12 0.53
N ASN A 225 0.10 17.72 -0.65
CA ASN A 225 -1.11 18.31 -1.23
C ASN A 225 -2.11 17.23 -1.69
N SER A 226 -3.27 17.66 -2.18
CA SER A 226 -4.34 16.75 -2.63
C SER A 226 -3.96 15.84 -3.81
N GLN A 227 -2.82 16.06 -4.47
CA GLN A 227 -2.26 15.18 -5.50
C GLN A 227 -1.15 14.25 -4.98
N GLY A 228 -0.85 14.27 -3.68
CA GLY A 228 0.21 13.46 -3.07
C GLY A 228 1.62 14.02 -3.25
N LYS A 229 1.77 15.30 -3.60
CA LYS A 229 3.09 15.95 -3.68
C LYS A 229 3.45 16.58 -2.33
N ILE A 230 4.64 16.30 -1.81
CA ILE A 230 5.14 16.97 -0.60
C ILE A 230 5.28 18.48 -0.85
N VAL A 231 4.59 19.26 -0.04
CA VAL A 231 4.61 20.73 -0.05
C VAL A 231 5.25 21.31 1.22
N LYS A 232 5.34 20.53 2.29
CA LYS A 232 5.99 20.91 3.54
C LYS A 232 6.74 19.72 4.14
N GLU A 233 7.93 20.00 4.65
CA GLU A 233 8.79 19.09 5.38
C GLU A 233 9.46 19.89 6.50
N VAL A 234 9.24 19.49 7.75
CA VAL A 234 9.72 20.20 8.93
C VAL A 234 10.28 19.18 9.91
N PRO A 235 11.61 19.12 10.09
CA PRO A 235 12.21 18.42 11.22
C PRO A 235 11.71 19.01 12.54
N ILE A 236 11.25 18.16 13.46
CA ILE A 236 10.87 18.55 14.81
C ILE A 236 11.93 17.98 15.75
N GLU A 237 12.55 18.87 16.52
CA GLU A 237 13.56 18.47 17.49
C GLU A 237 12.89 17.72 18.65
N LEU A 238 13.37 16.49 18.90
CA LEU A 238 13.02 15.72 20.08
C LEU A 238 14.30 15.48 20.89
N PRO A 239 14.26 15.59 22.22
CA PRO A 239 15.43 15.36 23.06
C PRO A 239 15.90 13.90 22.99
N GLU A 240 14.96 12.97 22.77
CA GLU A 240 15.18 11.53 22.72
C GLU A 240 14.23 10.90 21.69
N PRO A 241 14.58 9.74 21.11
CA PRO A 241 13.69 9.01 20.23
C PRO A 241 12.46 8.49 21.00
N ALA A 242 11.27 8.59 20.39
CA ALA A 242 10.02 8.15 21.00
C ALA A 242 9.11 7.46 19.97
N LEU A 243 8.31 6.49 20.46
CA LEU A 243 7.23 5.92 19.67
C LEU A 243 6.09 6.94 19.58
N LEU A 244 5.74 7.32 18.36
CA LEU A 244 4.66 8.25 18.06
C LEU A 244 3.66 7.54 17.15
N HIS A 245 2.65 6.93 17.76
CA HIS A 245 1.70 6.09 17.01
C HIS A 245 0.71 6.93 16.20
N ASP A 246 0.09 7.90 16.85
CA ASP A 246 -0.99 8.70 16.25
C ASP A 246 -0.80 10.19 16.58
N SER A 247 -1.48 11.04 15.81
CA SER A 247 -1.48 12.49 15.94
C SER A 247 -2.87 13.06 15.68
N VAL A 248 -3.06 14.30 16.14
CA VAL A 248 -4.23 15.12 15.84
C VAL A 248 -3.78 16.36 15.09
N ILE A 249 -4.64 16.88 14.22
CA ILE A 249 -4.43 18.16 13.53
C ILE A 249 -5.57 19.12 13.88
N THR A 250 -5.27 20.42 13.94
CA THR A 250 -6.25 21.48 14.19
C THR A 250 -5.98 22.67 13.28
N GLU A 251 -6.94 23.56 13.17
CA GLU A 251 -6.73 24.88 12.57
C GLU A 251 -5.79 25.71 13.45
N ILE A 252 -5.06 26.63 12.81
CA ILE A 252 -4.32 27.66 13.55
C ILE A 252 -5.35 28.68 14.03
N ILE A 253 -5.41 28.87 15.35
CA ILE A 253 -6.28 29.85 16.02
C ILE A 253 -5.71 31.26 15.83
#